data_AF-A0A3N0XM44-F1
#
_entry.id   AF-A0A3N0XM44-F1
#
_cell.length_a   1.000
_cell.length_b   1.000
_cell.length_c   1.000
_cell.angle_alpha   90.00
_cell.angle_beta   90.00
_cell.angle_gamma   90.00
#
_symmetry.space_group_name_H-M   'P 1'
#
loop_
_entity.id
_entity.type
_entity.pdbx_description
1 polymer ?
#
loop_
_entity_poly.entity_id
_entity_poly.type
_entity_poly.pdbx_seq_one_letter_code
_entity_poly.pdbx_strand_id
1 'polypeptide(L)'
;MFFLYSTNIQDIEGDDIQRDLQNSTMGVYVINKEGGEIGADDDIGIYVEGEIILDNIGSVAQACAMMLGVIYVMNMAYPKELKYSYEFIQKVLLKMDGERLSPKVLGLKNKIIAGL
;
A
#
# COMPACT_ATOMS: atom_id res chain seq x y z
N MET A 1 9.04 -5.00 3.07
CA MET A 1 8.20 -4.43 4.14
C MET A 1 7.56 -3.19 3.56
N PHE A 2 6.23 -3.02 3.65
CA PHE A 2 5.59 -1.82 3.11
C PHE A 2 5.80 -0.67 4.08
N PHE A 3 6.39 0.41 3.58
CA PHE A 3 6.49 1.65 4.32
C PHE A 3 5.60 2.70 3.64
N LEU A 4 4.86 3.44 4.47
CA LEU A 4 4.33 4.74 4.09
C LEU A 4 5.50 5.71 4.25
N TYR A 5 5.92 6.32 3.15
CA TYR A 5 6.97 7.31 3.15
C TYR A 5 6.35 8.68 2.87
N SER A 6 6.64 9.67 3.70
CA SER A 6 6.15 11.04 3.53
C SER A 6 7.36 11.96 3.40
N THR A 7 7.48 12.60 2.24
CA THR A 7 8.53 13.53 1.84
C THR A 7 8.06 14.97 1.95
N ASN A 8 8.93 15.84 2.47
CA ASN A 8 8.85 17.29 2.26
C ASN A 8 9.78 17.67 1.09
N ILE A 9 9.40 18.62 0.24
CA ILE A 9 10.18 19.02 -0.96
C ILE A 9 11.59 19.55 -0.58
N GLN A 10 11.82 19.93 0.68
CA GLN A 10 13.14 20.35 1.19
C GLN A 10 13.99 19.21 1.79
N ASP A 11 13.46 17.99 1.94
CA ASP A 11 14.22 16.83 2.45
C ASP A 11 15.07 16.15 1.36
N ILE A 12 15.29 16.80 0.22
CA ILE A 12 16.20 16.35 -0.85
C ILE A 12 17.66 16.59 -0.41
N GLU A 13 18.06 16.02 0.73
CA GLU A 13 19.43 15.54 0.93
C GLU A 13 19.45 14.10 0.41
N GLY A 14 19.61 13.99 -0.91
CA GLY A 14 19.24 12.83 -1.75
C GLY A 14 19.99 11.51 -1.53
N ASP A 15 20.75 11.34 -0.45
CA ASP A 15 21.54 10.12 -0.23
C ASP A 15 20.83 9.11 0.69
N ASP A 16 20.14 9.55 1.75
CA ASP A 16 19.54 8.64 2.73
C ASP A 16 18.15 8.14 2.30
N ILE A 17 17.39 9.00 1.60
CA ILE A 17 16.09 8.66 1.02
C ILE A 17 16.23 7.64 -0.10
N GLN A 18 17.21 7.83 -0.98
CA GLN A 18 17.53 6.91 -2.07
C GLN A 18 17.93 5.54 -1.52
N ARG A 19 18.70 5.50 -0.41
CA ARG A 19 19.08 4.25 0.26
C ARG A 19 17.86 3.52 0.82
N ASP A 20 16.95 4.22 1.50
CA ASP A 20 15.74 3.61 2.06
C ASP A 20 14.76 3.14 0.98
N LEU A 21 14.65 3.88 -0.13
CA LEU A 21 13.88 3.48 -1.31
C LEU A 21 14.46 2.23 -1.98
N GLN A 22 15.79 2.17 -2.13
CA GLN A 22 16.50 1.01 -2.68
C GLN A 22 16.44 -0.22 -1.77
N ASN A 23 16.24 -0.03 -0.45
CA ASN A 23 16.11 -1.12 0.51
C ASN A 23 14.69 -1.73 0.56
N SER A 24 13.71 -1.13 -0.11
CA SER A 24 12.32 -1.63 -0.16
C SER A 24 11.91 -2.01 -1.58
N THR A 25 11.31 -3.19 -1.75
CA THR A 25 10.78 -3.65 -3.04
C THR A 25 9.57 -2.81 -3.51
N MET A 26 8.77 -2.26 -2.61
CA MET A 26 7.57 -1.46 -2.94
C MET A 26 7.13 -0.59 -1.77
N GLY A 27 6.56 0.59 -2.06
CA GLY A 27 5.95 1.44 -1.04
C GLY A 27 5.06 2.53 -1.62
N VAL A 28 4.42 3.29 -0.71
CA VAL A 28 3.65 4.49 -1.04
C VAL A 28 4.46 5.70 -0.63
N TYR A 29 4.59 6.68 -1.52
CA TYR A 29 5.19 7.97 -1.20
C TYR A 29 4.11 9.05 -1.11
N VAL A 30 4.35 10.08 -0.30
CA VAL A 30 3.50 11.26 -0.14
C VAL A 30 4.39 12.50 -0.17
N ILE A 31 4.20 13.38 -1.14
CA ILE A 31 4.85 14.68 -1.22
C ILE A 31 3.90 15.70 -0.58
N ASN A 32 4.30 16.27 0.55
CA ASN A 32 3.50 17.27 1.24
C ASN A 32 3.61 18.63 0.56
N LYS A 33 2.52 19.38 0.55
CA LYS A 33 2.51 20.75 0.07
C LYS A 33 3.25 21.69 1.02
N GLU A 34 4.15 22.49 0.46
CA GLU A 34 4.94 23.44 1.25
C GLU A 34 4.05 24.49 1.93
N GLY A 35 4.17 24.61 3.26
CA GLY A 35 3.34 25.50 4.07
C GLY A 35 1.85 25.14 4.11
N GLY A 36 1.48 23.94 3.63
CA GLY A 36 0.13 23.42 3.66
C GLY A 36 -0.29 22.93 5.05
N GLU A 37 -1.60 22.78 5.25
CA GLU A 37 -2.13 22.09 6.43
C GLU A 37 -1.80 20.59 6.38
N ILE A 38 -1.86 19.91 7.52
CA ILE A 38 -1.65 18.46 7.59
C ILE A 38 -2.69 17.76 6.69
N GLY A 39 -2.23 16.98 5.72
CA GLY A 39 -3.07 16.32 4.71
C GLY A 39 -3.30 17.13 3.43
N ALA A 40 -2.67 18.29 3.29
CA ALA A 40 -2.50 18.96 2.00
C ALA A 40 -1.28 18.37 1.28
N ASP A 41 -1.53 17.37 0.44
CA ASP A 41 -0.50 16.66 -0.31
C ASP A 41 -0.41 17.23 -1.74
N ASP A 42 0.81 17.47 -2.22
CA ASP A 42 1.09 17.86 -3.61
C ASP A 42 1.09 16.64 -4.54
N ASP A 43 1.55 15.49 -4.06
CA ASP A 43 1.51 14.23 -4.81
C ASP A 43 1.49 13.01 -3.90
N ILE A 44 0.87 11.92 -4.35
CA ILE A 44 0.90 10.61 -3.70
C ILE A 44 1.07 9.57 -4.80
N GLY A 45 1.95 8.61 -4.59
CA GLY A 45 2.18 7.56 -5.58
C GLY A 45 2.72 6.26 -5.00
N ILE A 46 2.98 5.31 -5.89
CA ILE A 46 3.50 3.98 -5.59
C ILE A 46 4.80 3.78 -6.36
N TYR A 47 5.83 3.35 -5.66
CA TYR A 47 7.09 2.94 -6.26
C TYR A 47 7.32 1.44 -6.09
N VAL A 48 8.09 0.87 -7.02
CA VAL A 48 8.56 -0.52 -7.02
C VAL A 48 10.03 -0.52 -7.39
N GLU A 49 10.88 -1.15 -6.57
CA GLU A 49 12.32 -1.28 -6.83
C GLU A 49 13.02 0.05 -7.17
N GLY A 50 12.56 1.15 -6.54
CA GLY A 50 13.08 2.50 -6.77
C GLY A 50 12.43 3.27 -7.93
N GLU A 51 11.57 2.63 -8.72
CA GLU A 51 10.87 3.25 -9.86
C GLU A 51 9.43 3.62 -9.51
N ILE A 52 9.00 4.82 -9.90
CA ILE A 52 7.61 5.26 -9.72
C ILE A 52 6.73 4.56 -10.77
N ILE A 53 5.72 3.81 -10.30
CA ILE A 53 4.80 3.06 -11.17
C ILE A 53 3.44 3.78 -11.29
N LEU A 54 3.03 4.49 -10.24
CA LEU A 54 1.81 5.30 -10.21
C LEU A 54 2.09 6.60 -9.46
N ASP A 55 1.59 7.71 -9.97
CA ASP A 55 1.66 9.05 -9.38
C ASP A 55 0.28 9.71 -9.38
N ASN A 56 0.17 10.91 -8.79
CA ASN A 56 -1.02 11.74 -8.77
C ASN A 56 -2.28 11.02 -8.23
N ILE A 57 -2.08 10.20 -7.20
CA ILE A 57 -3.15 9.46 -6.53
C ILE A 57 -3.82 10.39 -5.52
N GLY A 58 -5.16 10.43 -5.51
CA GLY A 58 -5.91 11.41 -4.71
C GLY A 58 -5.91 11.19 -3.20
N SER A 59 -5.38 10.07 -2.68
CA SER A 59 -5.23 9.84 -1.24
C SER A 59 -4.36 8.60 -0.95
N VAL A 60 -3.80 8.55 0.27
CA VAL A 60 -3.09 7.36 0.78
C VAL A 60 -3.99 6.11 0.78
N ALA A 61 -5.28 6.27 1.10
CA ALA A 61 -6.23 5.15 1.07
C ALA A 61 -6.39 4.58 -0.35
N GLN A 62 -6.47 5.45 -1.36
CA GLN A 62 -6.49 5.04 -2.76
C GLN A 62 -5.17 4.39 -3.17
N ALA A 63 -4.02 4.92 -2.76
CA ALA A 63 -2.71 4.33 -3.04
C ALA A 63 -2.59 2.93 -2.45
N CYS A 64 -3.01 2.72 -1.19
CA CYS A 64 -3.08 1.40 -0.58
C CYS A 64 -3.99 0.42 -1.35
N ALA A 65 -5.12 0.90 -1.88
CA ALA A 65 -6.02 0.09 -2.69
C ALA A 65 -5.40 -0.26 -4.07
N MET A 66 -4.76 0.70 -4.73
CA MET A 66 -4.09 0.51 -6.02
C MET A 66 -2.87 -0.42 -5.89
N MET A 67 -2.16 -0.37 -4.76
CA MET A 67 -1.02 -1.24 -4.48
C MET A 67 -1.40 -2.73 -4.54
N LEU A 68 -2.62 -3.10 -4.15
CA LEU A 68 -3.13 -4.47 -4.32
C LEU A 68 -3.17 -4.89 -5.79
N GLY A 69 -3.59 -3.97 -6.66
CA GLY A 69 -3.62 -4.14 -8.10
C GLY A 69 -2.22 -4.26 -8.68
N VAL A 70 -1.28 -3.43 -8.23
CA VAL A 70 0.14 -3.49 -8.64
C VAL A 70 0.75 -4.85 -8.30
N ILE A 71 0.60 -5.32 -7.06
CA ILE A 71 1.09 -6.65 -6.63
C ILE A 71 0.49 -7.75 -7.51
N TYR A 72 -0.79 -7.65 -7.83
CA TYR A 72 -1.50 -8.63 -8.65
C TYR A 72 -1.01 -8.63 -10.11
N VAL A 73 -0.99 -7.47 -10.77
CA VAL A 73 -0.58 -7.32 -12.18
C VAL A 73 0.88 -7.70 -12.37
N MET A 74 1.74 -7.37 -11.42
CA MET A 74 3.17 -7.69 -11.47
C MET A 74 3.50 -9.10 -10.96
N ASN A 75 2.48 -9.91 -10.60
CA ASN A 75 2.65 -11.27 -10.06
C ASN A 75 3.65 -11.36 -8.89
N MET A 76 3.64 -10.34 -8.02
CA MET A 76 4.53 -10.29 -6.87
C MET A 76 3.99 -11.11 -5.70
N ALA A 77 4.90 -11.60 -4.88
CA ALA A 77 4.52 -12.26 -3.64
C ALA A 77 3.95 -11.23 -2.65
N TYR A 78 2.76 -11.50 -2.11
CA TYR A 78 2.23 -10.71 -1.00
C TYR A 78 3.13 -10.81 0.23
N PRO A 79 3.45 -9.67 0.87
CA PRO A 79 4.25 -9.68 2.09
C PRO A 79 3.60 -10.47 3.22
N LYS A 80 4.44 -11.29 3.85
CA LYS A 80 4.02 -12.34 4.80
C LYS A 80 3.40 -11.74 6.05
N GLU A 81 3.81 -10.53 6.41
CA GLU A 81 3.34 -9.77 7.58
C GLU A 81 1.85 -9.41 7.43
N LEU A 82 1.41 -9.16 6.20
CA LEU A 82 0.04 -8.74 5.87
C LEU A 82 -0.79 -9.84 5.21
N LYS A 83 -0.31 -11.09 5.24
CA LYS A 83 -0.94 -12.23 4.54
C LYS A 83 -2.44 -12.36 4.79
N TYR A 84 -2.91 -12.10 6.02
CA TYR A 84 -4.33 -12.21 6.35
C TYR A 84 -5.17 -11.05 5.83
N SER A 85 -4.59 -9.84 5.78
CA SER A 85 -5.24 -8.67 5.17
C SER A 85 -5.40 -8.87 3.66
N TYR A 86 -4.36 -9.35 2.99
CA TYR A 86 -4.42 -9.67 1.56
C TYR A 86 -5.39 -10.82 1.26
N GLU A 87 -5.34 -11.90 2.04
CA GLU A 87 -6.29 -13.00 1.91
C GLU A 87 -7.73 -12.50 2.04
N PHE A 88 -8.01 -11.64 3.03
CA PHE A 88 -9.34 -11.05 3.21
C PHE A 88 -9.75 -10.19 2.01
N ILE A 89 -8.89 -9.29 1.55
CA ILE A 89 -9.22 -8.40 0.42
C ILE A 89 -9.44 -9.21 -0.86
N GLN A 90 -8.54 -10.11 -1.21
CA GLN A 90 -8.65 -10.91 -2.44
C GLN A 90 -9.83 -11.89 -2.43
N LYS A 91 -9.98 -12.67 -1.35
CA LYS A 91 -10.97 -13.76 -1.30
C LYS A 91 -12.35 -13.31 -0.81
N VAL A 92 -12.43 -12.28 0.04
CA VAL A 92 -13.71 -11.79 0.59
C VAL A 92 -14.22 -10.57 -0.17
N LEU A 93 -13.39 -9.53 -0.38
CA LEU A 93 -13.84 -8.29 -1.02
C LEU A 93 -13.89 -8.40 -2.55
N LEU A 94 -12.81 -8.90 -3.16
CA LEU A 94 -12.66 -9.00 -4.61
C LEU A 94 -13.27 -10.27 -5.21
N LYS A 95 -13.71 -11.22 -4.36
CA LYS A 95 -14.32 -12.51 -4.75
C LYS A 95 -13.52 -13.27 -5.82
N MET A 96 -12.18 -13.23 -5.75
CA MET A 96 -11.32 -14.02 -6.64
C MET A 96 -11.35 -15.51 -6.26
N ASP A 97 -11.18 -16.41 -7.25
CA ASP A 97 -11.04 -17.87 -7.04
C ASP A 97 -9.93 -18.17 -6.00
N GLY A 98 -10.04 -19.12 -5.07
CA GLY A 98 -11.07 -20.12 -4.78
C GLY A 98 -10.46 -21.16 -3.83
N GLU A 99 -10.61 -20.99 -2.51
CA GLU A 99 -10.11 -21.91 -1.48
C GLU A 99 -10.83 -21.68 -0.13
N ARG A 100 -10.61 -22.57 0.85
CA ARG A 100 -10.97 -22.32 2.26
C ARG A 100 -10.25 -21.07 2.77
N LEU A 101 -10.99 -20.19 3.44
CA LEU A 101 -10.44 -19.09 4.20
C LEU A 101 -9.64 -19.64 5.38
N SER A 102 -8.52 -19.01 5.71
CA SER A 102 -7.82 -19.28 6.95
C SER A 102 -8.77 -19.04 8.14
N PRO A 103 -8.61 -19.76 9.27
CA PRO A 103 -9.51 -19.62 10.41
C PRO A 103 -9.64 -18.18 10.93
N LYS A 104 -8.57 -17.39 10.82
CA LYS A 104 -8.58 -15.96 11.20
C LYS A 104 -9.46 -15.13 10.27
N VAL A 105 -9.31 -15.29 8.95
CA VAL A 105 -10.08 -14.56 7.94
C VAL A 105 -11.54 -15.00 7.94
N LEU A 106 -11.80 -16.30 8.14
CA LEU A 106 -13.17 -16.83 8.32
C LEU A 106 -13.83 -16.23 9.57
N GLY A 107 -13.11 -16.20 10.70
CA GLY A 107 -13.61 -15.59 11.93
C GLY A 107 -13.92 -14.11 11.75
N LEU A 108 -13.06 -13.37 11.06
CA LEU A 108 -13.28 -11.96 10.76
C LEU A 108 -14.49 -11.74 9.84
N LYS A 109 -14.58 -12.49 8.73
CA LYS A 109 -15.73 -12.45 7.81
C LYS A 109 -17.04 -12.72 8.55
N ASN A 110 -17.07 -13.77 9.37
CA ASN A 110 -18.27 -14.13 10.12
C ASN A 110 -18.65 -13.05 11.13
N LYS A 111 -17.68 -12.41 11.79
CA LYS A 111 -17.94 -11.27 12.67
C LYS A 111 -18.53 -10.09 11.91
N ILE A 112 -17.98 -9.71 10.76
CA ILE A 112 -18.53 -8.61 9.94
C ILE A 112 -19.96 -8.91 9.49
N ILE A 113 -20.24 -10.16 9.08
CA ILE A 113 -21.60 -10.59 8.68
C ILE A 113 -22.55 -10.64 9.87
N ALA A 114 -22.08 -11.15 11.02
CA ALA A 114 -22.85 -11.25 12.25
C ALA A 114 -23.04 -9.90 12.94
N GLY A 115 -22.48 -8.82 12.37
CA GLY A 115 -22.54 -7.51 12.97
C GLY A 115 -21.77 -7.44 14.28
N LEU A 116 -20.46 -7.74 14.23
CA LEU A 116 -19.55 -6.82 14.92
C LEU A 116 -20.06 -5.38 14.74
#